data_AF-A0A2V7FM03-F1
#
_entry.id   AF-A0A2V7FM03-F1
#
_cell.length_a   1.000
_cell.length_b   1.000
_cell.length_c   1.000
_cell.angle_alpha   90.00
_cell.angle_beta   90.00
_cell.angle_gamma   90.00
#
_symmetry.space_group_name_H-M   'P 1'
#
loop_
_entity.id
_entity.type
_entity.pdbx_description
1 polymer ?
#
loop_
_entity_poly.entity_id
_entity_poly.type
_entity_poly.pdbx_seq_one_letter_code
_entity_poly.pdbx_strand_id
1 'polypeptide(L)'
;MVVRDLRHSSAERQLAARRRTIRRARRGPDAGCGLFMTLVPGTDRIDSERLLLRRITRDDYDFFARLHAMPEVVRYIMNGQPRSAEESRVWVERVAMYERVNLGLLAVVRKSDGRLIGRCGLSELVVDANAAPGTIPRGWFQRAQAPAGTQLLDTPDLGYTFDPASWGHGYATEAARCVFDYARANLGWRRIVSVIHPDNVRSLRVAERSGLRRDGQVEIMAQVMEQYVWPIREDTT
;
A
#
# COMPACT_ATOMS: atom_id res chain seq x y z
N MET A 1 -47.03 -19.17 3.81
CA MET A 1 -45.73 -19.85 4.05
C MET A 1 -44.93 -19.78 2.76
N VAL A 2 -44.06 -18.79 2.61
CA VAL A 2 -43.19 -18.65 1.41
C VAL A 2 -41.75 -18.63 1.92
N VAL A 3 -41.08 -19.76 1.77
CA VAL A 3 -39.64 -19.89 2.04
C VAL A 3 -38.92 -19.22 0.86
N ARG A 4 -38.39 -18.01 1.07
CA ARG A 4 -37.46 -17.39 0.12
C ARG A 4 -36.06 -17.95 0.39
N ASP A 5 -35.62 -18.78 -0.54
CA ASP A 5 -34.33 -19.44 -0.58
C ASP A 5 -33.20 -18.42 -0.86
N LEU A 6 -32.31 -18.24 0.11
CA LEU A 6 -31.15 -17.34 0.10
C LEU A 6 -30.00 -17.95 -0.72
N ARG A 7 -30.11 -17.93 -2.05
CA ARG A 7 -28.98 -18.22 -2.93
C ARG A 7 -28.04 -17.01 -3.02
N HIS A 8 -27.06 -16.97 -2.11
CA HIS A 8 -25.90 -16.08 -2.17
C HIS A 8 -25.25 -16.15 -3.56
N SER A 9 -24.81 -15.01 -4.11
CA SER A 9 -24.26 -14.94 -5.47
C SER A 9 -22.92 -15.70 -5.57
N SER A 10 -22.54 -16.14 -6.78
CA SER A 10 -21.25 -16.82 -7.03
C SER A 10 -20.05 -15.99 -6.54
N ALA A 11 -20.14 -14.66 -6.66
CA ALA A 11 -19.13 -13.71 -6.19
C ALA A 11 -19.00 -13.70 -4.66
N GLU A 12 -20.11 -13.79 -3.92
CA GLU A 12 -20.09 -13.84 -2.45
C GLU A 12 -19.50 -15.15 -1.93
N ARG A 13 -19.77 -16.28 -2.60
CA ARG A 13 -19.13 -17.56 -2.28
C ARG A 13 -17.63 -17.54 -2.55
N GLN A 14 -17.19 -16.95 -3.66
CA GLN A 14 -15.76 -16.75 -3.94
C GLN A 14 -15.09 -15.81 -2.94
N LEU A 15 -15.76 -14.72 -2.54
CA LEU A 15 -15.28 -13.79 -1.53
C LEU A 15 -15.18 -14.43 -0.15
N ALA A 16 -16.17 -15.24 0.25
CA ALA A 16 -16.16 -15.99 1.51
C ALA A 16 -15.04 -17.05 1.54
N ALA A 17 -14.80 -17.75 0.43
CA ALA A 17 -13.68 -18.68 0.30
C ALA A 17 -12.33 -17.95 0.40
N ARG A 18 -12.17 -16.80 -0.28
CA ARG A 18 -10.98 -15.94 -0.21
C ARG A 18 -10.68 -15.47 1.21
N ARG A 19 -11.70 -15.01 1.95
CA ARG A 19 -11.58 -14.60 3.37
C ARG A 19 -11.13 -15.74 4.27
N ARG A 20 -11.57 -16.98 4.01
CA ARG A 20 -11.12 -18.18 4.75
C ARG A 20 -9.66 -18.51 4.48
N THR A 21 -9.21 -18.41 3.22
CA THR A 21 -7.81 -18.63 2.84
C THR A 21 -6.87 -17.63 3.51
N ILE A 22 -7.23 -16.35 3.55
CA ILE A 22 -6.42 -15.29 4.19
C ILE A 22 -6.35 -15.47 5.70
N ARG A 23 -7.48 -15.80 6.35
CA ARG A 23 -7.50 -16.14 7.78
C ARG A 23 -6.63 -17.35 8.11
N ARG A 24 -6.56 -18.33 7.20
CA ARG A 24 -5.71 -19.52 7.35
C ARG A 24 -4.23 -19.22 7.13
N ALA A 25 -3.89 -18.39 6.13
CA ALA A 25 -2.53 -17.90 5.90
C ALA A 25 -1.99 -17.13 7.13
N ARG A 26 -2.84 -16.35 7.79
CA ARG A 26 -2.52 -15.66 9.05
C ARG A 26 -2.50 -16.54 10.32
N ARG A 27 -2.78 -17.84 10.22
CA ARG A 27 -2.77 -18.80 11.34
C ARG A 27 -1.78 -19.96 11.15
N GLY A 28 -1.07 -20.00 10.03
CA GLY A 28 -0.05 -21.02 9.74
C GLY A 28 1.27 -20.75 10.48
N PRO A 29 2.29 -21.61 10.32
CA PRO A 29 3.62 -21.41 10.93
C PRO A 29 4.28 -20.08 10.50
N ASP A 30 3.87 -19.49 9.38
CA ASP A 30 4.27 -18.15 8.90
C ASP A 30 3.33 -17.02 9.36
N ALA A 31 2.45 -17.25 10.34
CA ALA A 31 1.46 -16.28 10.83
C ALA A 31 2.05 -14.94 11.34
N GLY A 32 3.36 -14.90 11.60
CA GLY A 32 4.11 -13.68 11.94
C GLY A 32 4.76 -12.97 10.72
N CYS A 33 4.78 -13.60 9.56
CA CYS A 33 5.14 -13.00 8.27
C CYS A 33 3.85 -12.57 7.58
N GLY A 34 3.23 -11.48 8.04
CA GLY A 34 2.05 -10.94 7.39
C GLY A 34 2.37 -10.64 5.92
N LEU A 35 1.74 -11.33 4.96
CA LEU A 35 1.85 -10.94 3.55
C LEU A 35 1.27 -9.52 3.40
N PHE A 36 2.13 -8.53 3.20
CA PHE A 36 1.77 -7.11 2.97
C PHE A 36 1.26 -6.85 1.54
N MET A 37 0.73 -7.89 0.89
CA MET A 37 0.14 -7.79 -0.43
C MET A 37 -1.11 -6.92 -0.39
N THR A 38 -1.31 -6.11 -1.44
CA THR A 38 -2.56 -5.39 -1.66
C THR A 38 -3.65 -6.30 -2.23
N LEU A 39 -3.32 -7.27 -3.09
CA LEU A 39 -4.25 -8.22 -3.72
C LEU A 39 -4.16 -9.58 -3.03
N VAL A 40 -5.32 -10.20 -2.81
CA VAL A 40 -5.36 -11.59 -2.32
C VAL A 40 -4.96 -12.56 -3.45
N PRO A 41 -4.42 -13.75 -3.13
CA PRO A 41 -4.11 -14.75 -4.15
C PRO A 41 -5.30 -15.01 -5.09
N GLY A 42 -5.02 -15.09 -6.39
CA GLY A 42 -6.04 -15.22 -7.44
C GLY A 42 -6.82 -13.94 -7.78
N THR A 43 -6.42 -12.79 -7.25
CA THR A 43 -6.85 -11.46 -7.74
C THR A 43 -5.70 -10.78 -8.46
N ASP A 44 -5.99 -10.23 -9.63
CA ASP A 44 -5.04 -9.59 -10.54
C ASP A 44 -5.18 -8.05 -10.56
N ARG A 45 -6.35 -7.53 -10.18
CA ARG A 45 -6.66 -6.09 -10.22
C ARG A 45 -7.74 -5.61 -9.24
N ILE A 46 -7.82 -4.29 -9.07
CA ILE A 46 -8.90 -3.54 -8.42
C ILE A 46 -9.33 -2.43 -9.37
N ASP A 47 -10.64 -2.23 -9.48
CA ASP A 47 -11.24 -1.19 -10.30
C ASP A 47 -11.77 -0.05 -9.42
N SER A 48 -11.56 1.19 -9.84
CA SER A 48 -12.31 2.37 -9.41
C SER A 48 -13.10 2.94 -10.58
N GLU A 49 -13.73 4.10 -10.39
CA GLU A 49 -14.45 4.81 -11.44
C GLU A 49 -13.56 5.12 -12.65
N ARG A 50 -12.39 5.73 -12.43
CA ARG A 50 -11.51 6.20 -13.51
C ARG A 50 -10.22 5.40 -13.65
N LEU A 51 -9.90 4.53 -12.69
CA LEU A 51 -8.61 3.84 -12.60
C LEU A 51 -8.77 2.32 -12.56
N LEU A 52 -7.78 1.66 -13.12
CA LEU A 52 -7.52 0.24 -12.97
C LEU A 52 -6.19 0.09 -12.24
N LEU A 53 -6.20 -0.55 -11.07
CA LEU A 53 -4.99 -0.89 -10.30
C LEU A 53 -4.69 -2.36 -10.53
N ARG A 54 -3.59 -2.67 -11.20
CA ARG A 54 -3.21 -4.06 -11.54
C ARG A 54 -1.76 -4.34 -11.18
N ARG A 55 -1.39 -5.63 -11.14
CA ARG A 55 0.00 -6.03 -10.84
C ARG A 55 0.99 -5.31 -11.78
N ILE A 56 2.14 -4.90 -11.23
CA ILE A 56 3.26 -4.41 -12.03
C ILE A 56 3.87 -5.61 -12.76
N THR A 57 4.23 -5.40 -14.02
CA THR A 57 4.82 -6.39 -14.92
C THR A 57 6.12 -5.84 -15.51
N ARG A 58 6.90 -6.72 -16.15
CA ARG A 58 8.15 -6.32 -16.82
C ARG A 58 7.90 -5.33 -17.97
N ASP A 59 6.72 -5.37 -18.58
CA ASP A 59 6.33 -4.45 -19.66
C ASP A 59 6.16 -3.00 -19.18
N ASP A 60 6.07 -2.78 -17.85
CA ASP A 60 6.01 -1.43 -17.27
C ASP A 60 7.39 -0.79 -17.07
N TYR A 61 8.47 -1.50 -17.41
CA TYR A 61 9.84 -1.08 -17.14
C TYR A 61 10.13 0.32 -17.63
N ASP A 62 9.86 0.62 -18.90
CA ASP A 62 10.17 1.93 -19.50
C ASP A 62 9.45 3.08 -18.77
N PHE A 63 8.20 2.84 -18.36
CA PHE A 63 7.45 3.82 -17.59
C PHE A 63 8.11 4.09 -16.24
N PHE A 64 8.47 3.05 -15.49
CA PHE A 64 9.06 3.19 -14.16
C PHE A 64 10.51 3.70 -14.21
N ALA A 65 11.29 3.31 -15.21
CA ALA A 65 12.63 3.85 -15.44
C ALA A 65 12.58 5.37 -15.64
N ARG A 66 11.65 5.85 -16.48
CA ARG A 66 11.42 7.29 -16.66
C ARG A 66 10.93 7.95 -15.37
N LEU A 67 9.94 7.38 -14.70
CA LEU A 67 9.33 7.96 -13.49
C LEU A 67 10.33 8.07 -12.32
N HIS A 68 11.16 7.05 -12.10
CA HIS A 68 12.15 7.06 -11.02
C HIS A 68 13.37 7.95 -11.30
N ALA A 69 13.60 8.34 -12.55
CA ALA A 69 14.65 9.30 -12.92
C ALA A 69 14.25 10.76 -12.65
N MET A 70 12.96 11.06 -12.41
CA MET A 70 12.45 12.42 -12.20
C MET A 70 12.71 12.91 -10.76
N PRO A 71 13.57 13.92 -10.52
CA PRO A 71 13.87 14.41 -9.17
C PRO A 71 12.64 14.92 -8.42
N GLU A 72 11.70 15.55 -9.11
CA GLU A 72 10.45 16.05 -8.52
C GLU A 72 9.50 14.95 -8.05
N VAL A 73 9.62 13.73 -8.61
CA VAL A 73 8.82 12.58 -8.20
C VAL A 73 9.47 11.87 -7.01
N VAL A 74 10.78 11.69 -7.04
CA VAL A 74 11.50 10.91 -6.02
C VAL A 74 11.96 11.71 -4.82
N ARG A 75 11.88 13.06 -4.84
CA ARG A 75 12.37 13.96 -3.79
C ARG A 75 12.09 13.49 -2.35
N TYR A 76 10.91 12.93 -2.10
CA TYR A 76 10.47 12.45 -0.78
C TYR A 76 10.35 10.92 -0.68
N ILE A 77 10.91 10.20 -1.64
CA ILE A 77 10.89 8.74 -1.70
C ILE A 77 12.25 8.24 -1.23
N MET A 78 12.26 7.49 -0.11
CA MET A 78 13.47 6.92 0.47
C MET A 78 14.55 7.99 0.72
N ASN A 79 15.67 7.94 0.01
CA ASN A 79 16.80 8.87 0.13
C ASN A 79 16.70 10.09 -0.81
N GLY A 80 15.57 10.27 -1.51
CA GLY A 80 15.35 11.40 -2.39
C GLY A 80 16.11 11.36 -3.72
N GLN A 81 16.87 10.30 -3.98
CA GLN A 81 17.75 10.21 -5.15
C GLN A 81 17.05 9.57 -6.35
N PRO A 82 17.17 10.16 -7.55
CA PRO A 82 16.76 9.51 -8.79
C PRO A 82 17.47 8.17 -8.97
N ARG A 83 16.75 7.19 -9.51
CA ARG A 83 17.34 5.90 -9.90
C ARG A 83 17.81 5.95 -11.34
N SER A 84 18.92 5.25 -11.59
CA SER A 84 19.29 4.82 -12.93
C SER A 84 18.25 3.85 -13.51
N ALA A 85 18.35 3.63 -14.83
CA ALA A 85 17.53 2.66 -15.53
C ALA A 85 17.74 1.23 -14.97
N GLU A 86 18.99 0.85 -14.67
CA GLU A 86 19.30 -0.48 -14.11
C GLU A 86 18.74 -0.67 -12.70
N GLU A 87 18.89 0.32 -11.82
CA GLU A 87 18.27 0.27 -10.48
C GLU A 87 16.73 0.19 -10.56
N SER A 88 16.15 0.86 -11.55
CA SER A 88 14.71 0.77 -11.84
C SER A 88 14.31 -0.61 -12.35
N ARG A 89 15.14 -1.25 -13.19
CA ARG A 89 14.92 -2.61 -13.67
C ARG A 89 14.90 -3.61 -12.52
N VAL A 90 15.89 -3.54 -11.63
CA VAL A 90 15.97 -4.37 -10.41
C VAL A 90 14.73 -4.16 -9.53
N TRP A 91 14.28 -2.91 -9.38
CA TRP A 91 13.06 -2.61 -8.62
C TRP A 91 11.82 -3.22 -9.28
N VAL A 92 11.64 -3.11 -10.60
CA VAL A 92 10.49 -3.69 -11.33
C VAL A 92 10.51 -5.21 -11.23
N GLU A 93 11.65 -5.86 -11.44
CA GLU A 93 11.79 -7.31 -11.28
C GLU A 93 11.36 -7.75 -9.88
N ARG A 94 11.79 -7.02 -8.85
CA ARG A 94 11.41 -7.33 -7.47
C ARG A 94 9.91 -7.17 -7.25
N VAL A 95 9.31 -6.05 -7.66
CA VAL A 95 7.89 -5.76 -7.41
C VAL A 95 6.96 -6.61 -8.28
N ALA A 96 7.41 -7.04 -9.46
CA ALA A 96 6.69 -8.00 -10.30
C ALA A 96 6.59 -9.39 -9.64
N MET A 97 7.48 -9.74 -8.71
CA MET A 97 7.38 -10.95 -7.87
C MET A 97 6.35 -10.81 -6.75
N TYR A 98 5.17 -10.26 -7.06
CA TYR A 98 4.13 -9.81 -6.15
C TYR A 98 3.81 -10.74 -4.98
N GLU A 99 3.74 -12.05 -5.23
CA GLU A 99 3.35 -13.04 -4.23
C GLU A 99 4.52 -13.49 -3.34
N ARG A 100 5.76 -13.15 -3.73
CA ARG A 100 6.99 -13.51 -3.01
C ARG A 100 7.57 -12.34 -2.23
N VAL A 101 7.25 -11.11 -2.62
CA VAL A 101 7.78 -9.91 -1.99
C VAL A 101 6.68 -9.19 -1.23
N ASN A 102 7.00 -8.69 -0.04
CA ASN A 102 6.08 -7.90 0.78
C ASN A 102 5.90 -6.46 0.26
N LEU A 103 5.84 -6.30 -1.07
CA LEU A 103 5.66 -5.06 -1.79
C LEU A 103 4.44 -5.22 -2.70
N GLY A 104 3.26 -4.92 -2.16
CA GLY A 104 1.98 -5.06 -2.84
C GLY A 104 1.65 -3.93 -3.82
N LEU A 105 2.66 -3.23 -4.36
CA LEU A 105 2.47 -2.06 -5.21
C LEU A 105 1.83 -2.45 -6.55
N LEU A 106 0.75 -1.74 -6.90
CA LEU A 106 0.01 -1.92 -8.14
C LEU A 106 0.27 -0.75 -9.07
N ALA A 107 0.39 -1.03 -10.36
CA ALA A 107 0.42 0.00 -11.37
C ALA A 107 -0.99 0.56 -11.58
N VAL A 108 -1.07 1.87 -11.75
CA VAL A 108 -2.32 2.62 -11.87
C VAL A 108 -2.50 3.03 -13.31
N VAL A 109 -3.49 2.43 -13.97
CA VAL A 109 -3.85 2.70 -15.36
C VAL A 109 -5.10 3.58 -15.40
N ARG A 110 -5.05 4.68 -16.15
CA ARG A 110 -6.21 5.53 -16.39
C ARG A 110 -7.11 4.89 -17.44
N LYS A 111 -8.39 4.71 -17.12
CA LYS A 111 -9.35 3.98 -17.97
C LYS A 111 -9.69 4.71 -19.27
N SER A 112 -9.71 6.05 -19.26
CA SER A 112 -10.15 6.83 -20.42
C SER A 112 -9.26 6.66 -21.66
N ASP A 113 -7.98 6.37 -21.48
CA ASP A 113 -7.01 6.24 -22.58
C ASP A 113 -6.00 5.10 -22.40
N GLY A 114 -6.21 4.23 -21.41
CA GLY A 114 -5.36 3.05 -21.17
C GLY A 114 -3.94 3.36 -20.71
N ARG A 115 -3.61 4.62 -20.41
CA ARG A 115 -2.24 5.01 -20.04
C ARG A 115 -1.90 4.59 -18.61
N LEU A 116 -0.72 4.02 -18.43
CA LEU A 116 -0.08 3.88 -17.12
C LEU A 116 0.32 5.27 -16.61
N ILE A 117 -0.16 5.64 -15.43
CA ILE A 117 0.02 7.00 -14.86
C ILE A 117 0.72 7.00 -13.50
N GLY A 118 1.02 5.83 -12.93
CA GLY A 118 1.70 5.75 -11.64
C GLY A 118 1.60 4.38 -10.99
N ARG A 119 1.79 4.36 -9.66
CA ARG A 119 1.58 3.21 -8.81
C ARG A 119 0.91 3.59 -7.49
N CYS A 120 0.22 2.64 -6.88
CA CYS A 120 -0.34 2.76 -5.53
C CYS A 120 -0.47 1.36 -4.91
N GLY A 121 -0.18 1.21 -3.62
CA GLY A 121 -0.37 -0.06 -2.92
C GLY A 121 0.26 -0.05 -1.54
N LEU A 122 0.27 -1.24 -0.93
CA LEU A 122 0.80 -1.46 0.42
C LEU A 122 2.26 -1.92 0.37
N SER A 123 3.05 -1.47 1.33
CA SER A 123 4.42 -1.94 1.57
C SER A 123 4.57 -2.40 3.02
N GLU A 124 5.50 -3.34 3.25
CA GLU A 124 5.90 -3.75 4.59
C GLU A 124 6.63 -2.61 5.30
N LEU A 125 5.95 -2.03 6.28
CA LEU A 125 6.53 -1.18 7.29
C LEU A 125 6.28 -1.85 8.65
N VAL A 126 7.36 -1.96 9.42
CA VAL A 126 7.33 -2.39 10.81
C VAL A 126 7.82 -1.25 11.70
N VAL A 127 7.27 -1.15 12.90
CA VAL A 127 7.59 -0.11 13.87
C VAL A 127 8.02 -0.76 15.18
N ASP A 128 8.99 -0.15 15.87
CA ASP A 128 9.42 -0.60 17.20
C ASP A 128 8.23 -0.54 18.18
N ALA A 129 7.84 -1.71 18.67
CA ALA A 129 6.73 -1.86 19.60
C ALA A 129 7.08 -1.43 21.03
N ASN A 130 8.37 -1.29 21.34
CA ASN A 130 8.87 -0.97 22.68
C ASN A 130 9.25 0.51 22.85
N ALA A 131 8.89 1.36 21.88
CA ALA A 131 9.10 2.79 21.99
C ALA A 131 8.46 3.33 23.28
N ALA A 132 9.27 3.98 24.12
CA ALA A 132 8.78 4.54 25.38
C ALA A 132 7.67 5.58 25.10
N PRO A 133 6.63 5.65 25.95
CA PRO A 133 5.58 6.66 25.81
C PRO A 133 6.17 8.08 25.67
N GLY A 134 5.66 8.84 24.70
CA GLY A 134 6.13 10.20 24.43
C GLY A 134 7.39 10.30 23.57
N THR A 135 7.96 9.19 23.10
CA THR A 135 9.06 9.19 22.13
C THR A 135 8.56 8.91 20.70
N ILE A 136 9.36 9.29 19.70
CA ILE A 136 9.08 8.96 18.30
C ILE A 136 9.58 7.52 18.06
N PRO A 137 8.69 6.55 17.75
CA PRO A 137 9.11 5.20 17.48
C PRO A 137 9.93 5.13 16.20
N ARG A 138 10.85 4.15 16.13
CA ARG A 138 11.61 3.86 14.91
C ARG A 138 10.85 2.90 14.02
N GLY A 139 10.95 3.08 12.71
CA GLY A 139 10.33 2.25 11.70
C GLY A 139 11.29 1.81 10.62
N TRP A 140 11.00 0.65 10.02
CA TRP A 140 11.80 0.05 8.96
C TRP A 140 10.89 -0.44 7.84
N PHE A 141 11.21 -0.04 6.61
CA PHE A 141 10.68 -0.72 5.45
C PHE A 141 11.39 -2.05 5.28
N GLN A 142 10.61 -3.12 5.09
CA GLN A 142 11.07 -4.50 5.13
C GLN A 142 11.56 -4.92 6.52
N ARG A 143 10.91 -5.92 7.10
CA ARG A 143 11.21 -6.41 8.45
C ARG A 143 12.69 -6.78 8.65
N ALA A 144 13.32 -7.30 7.61
CA ALA A 144 14.73 -7.71 7.61
C ALA A 144 15.72 -6.55 7.85
N GLN A 145 15.28 -5.29 7.74
CA GLN A 145 16.12 -4.12 8.02
C GLN A 145 16.11 -3.71 9.50
N ALA A 146 15.20 -4.25 10.31
CA ALA A 146 15.17 -3.97 11.74
C ALA A 146 16.31 -4.70 12.48
N PRO A 147 16.88 -4.11 13.55
CA PRO A 147 17.87 -4.79 14.38
C PRO A 147 17.37 -6.12 14.94
N ALA A 148 18.28 -7.08 15.10
CA ALA A 148 17.95 -8.37 15.71
C ALA A 148 17.44 -8.18 17.15
N GLY A 149 16.37 -8.88 17.50
CA GLY A 149 15.76 -8.80 18.84
C GLY A 149 14.81 -7.61 19.04
N THR A 150 14.64 -6.71 18.06
CA THR A 150 13.61 -5.67 18.14
C THR A 150 12.22 -6.30 18.12
N GLN A 151 11.37 -5.90 19.06
CA GLN A 151 9.95 -6.26 19.03
C GLN A 151 9.23 -5.35 18.04
N LEU A 152 8.56 -5.95 17.06
CA LEU A 152 8.05 -5.21 15.90
C LEU A 152 6.53 -5.29 15.80
N LEU A 153 5.92 -4.13 15.54
CA LEU A 153 4.51 -3.99 15.20
C LEU A 153 4.34 -3.88 13.69
N ASP A 154 3.53 -4.76 13.11
CA ASP A 154 3.15 -4.67 11.69
C ASP A 154 2.29 -3.43 11.45
N THR A 155 2.79 -2.54 10.59
CA THR A 155 2.18 -1.24 10.33
C THR A 155 2.15 -0.99 8.81
N PRO A 156 1.30 -1.71 8.04
CA PRO A 156 1.28 -1.60 6.58
C PRO A 156 1.20 -0.15 6.11
N ASP A 157 2.11 0.23 5.22
CA ASP A 157 2.20 1.59 4.69
C ASP A 157 1.61 1.67 3.29
N LEU A 158 0.73 2.64 3.07
CA LEU A 158 0.21 3.00 1.76
C LEU A 158 1.15 4.01 1.08
N GLY A 159 1.76 3.57 -0.03
CA GLY A 159 2.64 4.38 -0.84
C GLY A 159 2.15 4.52 -2.28
N TYR A 160 2.41 5.68 -2.89
CA TYR A 160 2.10 5.95 -4.29
C TYR A 160 3.12 6.89 -4.94
N THR A 161 3.25 6.79 -6.26
CA THR A 161 3.96 7.78 -7.09
C THR A 161 3.22 7.92 -8.41
N PHE A 162 3.09 9.13 -8.93
CA PHE A 162 2.36 9.43 -10.15
C PHE A 162 3.21 10.28 -11.08
N ASP A 163 3.02 10.08 -12.39
CA ASP A 163 3.58 10.95 -13.41
C ASP A 163 3.14 12.40 -13.18
N PRO A 164 4.05 13.39 -13.26
CA PRO A 164 3.72 14.81 -13.08
C PRO A 164 2.56 15.31 -13.95
N ALA A 165 2.43 14.83 -15.19
CA ALA A 165 1.33 15.19 -16.09
C ALA A 165 -0.05 14.71 -15.58
N SER A 166 -0.07 13.80 -14.61
CA SER A 166 -1.30 13.29 -14.00
C SER A 166 -1.60 13.92 -12.62
N TRP A 167 -0.76 14.83 -12.12
CA TRP A 167 -1.00 15.52 -10.85
C TRP A 167 -2.17 16.50 -10.93
N GLY A 168 -2.80 16.82 -9.78
CA GLY A 168 -3.91 17.76 -9.71
C GLY A 168 -5.29 17.21 -10.11
N HIS A 169 -5.35 16.02 -10.71
CA HIS A 169 -6.60 15.41 -11.21
C HIS A 169 -7.33 14.50 -10.20
N GLY A 170 -6.82 14.40 -8.96
CA GLY A 170 -7.40 13.57 -7.90
C GLY A 170 -7.09 12.07 -7.98
N TYR A 171 -6.27 11.62 -8.96
CA TYR A 171 -5.98 10.19 -9.13
C TYR A 171 -5.28 9.54 -7.93
N ALA A 172 -4.37 10.25 -7.25
CA ALA A 172 -3.72 9.72 -6.05
C ALA A 172 -4.72 9.45 -4.92
N THR A 173 -5.64 10.38 -4.68
CA THR A 173 -6.71 10.20 -3.68
C THR A 173 -7.64 9.05 -4.04
N GLU A 174 -8.03 8.93 -5.32
CA GLU A 174 -8.88 7.83 -5.79
C GLU A 174 -8.20 6.47 -5.64
N ALA A 175 -6.94 6.35 -6.07
CA ALA A 175 -6.16 5.12 -5.95
C ALA A 175 -5.94 4.74 -4.47
N ALA A 176 -5.61 5.70 -3.61
CA ALA A 176 -5.41 5.46 -2.18
C ALA A 176 -6.69 4.92 -1.53
N ARG A 177 -7.84 5.58 -1.74
CA ARG A 177 -9.14 5.12 -1.24
C ARG A 177 -9.47 3.71 -1.74
N CYS A 178 -9.22 3.43 -3.01
CA CYS A 178 -9.43 2.11 -3.61
C CYS A 178 -8.61 1.01 -2.89
N VAL A 179 -7.33 1.27 -2.62
CA VAL A 179 -6.46 0.34 -1.88
C VAL A 179 -6.94 0.17 -0.43
N PHE A 180 -7.30 1.25 0.25
CA PHE A 180 -7.83 1.20 1.61
C PHE A 180 -9.12 0.36 1.70
N ASP A 181 -10.11 0.67 0.85
CA ASP A 181 -11.38 -0.05 0.81
C ASP A 181 -11.18 -1.53 0.51
N TYR A 182 -10.30 -1.86 -0.44
CA TYR A 182 -9.95 -3.24 -0.73
C TYR A 182 -9.31 -3.93 0.48
N ALA A 183 -8.34 -3.28 1.12
CA ALA A 183 -7.62 -3.84 2.25
C ALA A 183 -8.55 -4.12 3.45
N ARG A 184 -9.49 -3.23 3.73
CA ARG A 184 -10.53 -3.46 4.75
C ARG A 184 -11.42 -4.63 4.38
N ALA A 185 -11.93 -4.64 3.14
CA ALA A 185 -12.94 -5.61 2.72
C ALA A 185 -12.39 -7.04 2.56
N ASN A 186 -11.12 -7.16 2.18
CA ASN A 186 -10.51 -8.41 1.74
C ASN A 186 -9.33 -8.87 2.60
N LEU A 187 -8.48 -7.96 3.04
CA LEU A 187 -7.26 -8.31 3.78
C LEU A 187 -7.48 -8.32 5.29
N GLY A 188 -8.55 -7.69 5.80
CA GLY A 188 -8.83 -7.62 7.23
C GLY A 188 -7.76 -6.85 8.00
N TRP A 189 -7.08 -5.90 7.35
CA TRP A 189 -6.26 -4.91 8.03
C TRP A 189 -7.17 -3.92 8.74
N ARG A 190 -6.96 -3.77 10.05
CA ARG A 190 -7.69 -2.79 10.86
C ARG A 190 -6.99 -1.43 10.83
N ARG A 191 -5.67 -1.42 10.80
CA ARG A 191 -4.84 -0.22 10.79
C ARG A 191 -3.94 -0.25 9.55
N ILE A 192 -3.99 0.82 8.77
CA ILE A 192 -3.10 1.07 7.63
C ILE A 192 -2.68 2.52 7.75
N VAL A 193 -1.41 2.78 7.48
CA VAL A 193 -0.81 4.10 7.64
C VAL A 193 -0.33 4.64 6.30
N SER A 194 0.01 5.92 6.28
CA SER A 194 0.86 6.52 5.27
C SER A 194 1.89 7.35 6.02
N VAL A 195 3.17 6.98 5.89
CA VAL A 195 4.29 7.75 6.46
C VAL A 195 4.78 8.76 5.44
N ILE A 196 4.77 10.03 5.81
CA ILE A 196 4.92 11.14 4.87
C ILE A 196 5.96 12.11 5.40
N HIS A 197 6.94 12.46 4.58
CA HIS A 197 7.88 13.53 4.92
C HIS A 197 7.13 14.84 5.20
N PRO A 198 7.41 15.57 6.29
CA PRO A 198 6.64 16.74 6.70
C PRO A 198 6.56 17.84 5.63
N ASP A 199 7.63 18.01 4.84
CA ASP A 199 7.64 18.99 3.74
C ASP A 199 6.85 18.56 2.48
N ASN A 200 6.37 17.32 2.43
CA ASN A 200 5.61 16.80 1.30
C ASN A 200 4.12 17.20 1.38
N VAL A 201 3.87 18.50 1.28
CA VAL A 201 2.53 19.12 1.39
C VAL A 201 1.51 18.51 0.41
N ARG A 202 1.96 17.99 -0.74
CA ARG A 202 1.08 17.33 -1.70
C ARG A 202 0.55 16.00 -1.17
N SER A 203 1.42 15.19 -0.56
CA SER A 203 1.04 13.88 -0.02
C SER A 203 0.25 14.02 1.27
N LEU A 204 0.58 15.01 2.12
CA LEU A 204 -0.24 15.37 3.29
C LEU A 204 -1.69 15.68 2.88
N ARG A 205 -1.88 16.53 1.86
CA ARG A 205 -3.21 16.84 1.32
C ARG A 205 -3.93 15.61 0.74
N VAL A 206 -3.21 14.69 0.10
CA VAL A 206 -3.80 13.44 -0.40
C VAL A 206 -4.23 12.54 0.75
N ALA A 207 -3.44 12.44 1.82
CA ALA A 207 -3.79 11.65 3.01
C ALA A 207 -5.08 12.18 3.65
N GLU A 208 -5.15 13.49 3.93
CA GLU A 208 -6.33 14.15 4.49
C GLU A 208 -7.56 13.94 3.59
N ARG A 209 -7.43 14.21 2.28
CA ARG A 209 -8.53 14.01 1.33
C ARG A 209 -8.94 12.55 1.20
N SER A 210 -8.03 11.61 1.43
CA SER A 210 -8.34 10.18 1.44
C SER A 210 -9.04 9.74 2.74
N GLY A 211 -9.19 10.65 3.71
CA GLY A 211 -9.87 10.40 4.99
C GLY A 211 -8.94 9.93 6.11
N LEU A 212 -7.62 10.04 5.93
CA LEU A 212 -6.64 9.73 6.97
C LEU A 212 -6.55 10.88 7.96
N ARG A 213 -6.19 10.55 9.19
CA ARG A 213 -5.92 11.51 10.26
C ARG A 213 -4.48 11.39 10.70
N ARG A 214 -3.85 12.52 11.01
CA ARG A 214 -2.54 12.53 11.65
C ARG A 214 -2.62 11.80 12.99
N ASP A 215 -1.71 10.85 13.21
CA ASP A 215 -1.69 9.96 14.38
C ASP A 215 -0.23 9.68 14.77
N GLY A 216 0.50 10.75 15.06
CA GLY A 216 1.87 10.70 15.53
C GLY A 216 2.92 10.80 14.42
N GLN A 217 4.10 10.30 14.74
CA GLN A 217 5.31 10.38 13.91
C GLN A 217 6.07 9.06 14.01
N VAL A 218 6.92 8.79 13.03
CA VAL A 218 7.83 7.64 13.04
C VAL A 218 9.17 8.05 12.44
N GLU A 219 10.27 7.64 13.07
CA GLU A 219 11.61 7.84 12.53
C GLU A 219 11.95 6.72 11.54
N ILE A 220 12.20 7.06 10.28
CA ILE A 220 12.57 6.11 9.22
C ILE A 220 13.81 6.67 8.51
N MET A 221 14.87 5.87 8.43
CA MET A 221 16.17 6.28 7.84
C MET A 221 16.67 7.63 8.40
N ALA A 222 16.65 7.76 9.74
CA ALA A 222 17.04 8.96 10.48
C ALA A 222 16.25 10.24 10.12
N GLN A 223 15.08 10.10 9.50
CA GLN A 223 14.16 11.19 9.22
C GLN A 223 12.85 10.98 9.98
N VAL A 224 12.36 12.05 10.60
CA VAL A 224 11.05 12.03 11.26
C VAL A 224 9.96 12.23 10.21
N MET A 225 9.14 11.20 10.02
CA MET A 225 8.00 11.20 9.12
C MET A 225 6.71 11.44 9.90
N GLU A 226 5.79 12.18 9.29
CA GLU A 226 4.42 12.29 9.77
C GLU A 226 3.66 11.00 9.51
N GLN A 227 3.01 10.46 10.54
CA GLN A 227 2.21 9.25 10.42
C GLN A 227 0.74 9.62 10.27
N TYR A 228 0.16 9.31 9.11
CA TYR A 228 -1.26 9.43 8.86
C TYR A 228 -1.90 8.05 8.92
N VAL A 229 -3.04 7.93 9.59
CA VAL A 229 -3.71 6.64 9.80
C VAL A 229 -5.09 6.71 9.21
N TRP A 230 -5.45 5.67 8.49
CA TRP A 230 -6.83 5.48 8.07
C TRP A 230 -7.64 5.00 9.27
N PRO A 231 -8.67 5.74 9.72
CA PRO A 231 -9.35 5.43 10.96
C PRO A 231 -10.00 4.06 10.92
N ILE A 232 -9.78 3.27 11.98
CA ILE A 232 -10.63 2.13 12.29
C ILE A 232 -12.03 2.71 12.50
N ARG A 233 -12.99 2.37 11.64
CA ARG A 233 -14.39 2.50 12.04
C ARG A 233 -14.58 1.47 13.13
N GLU A 234 -14.72 1.92 14.38
CA GLU A 234 -15.33 1.09 15.40
C GLU A 234 -16.68 0.67 14.85
N ASP A 235 -16.92 -0.64 14.76
CA ASP A 235 -18.23 -1.15 14.42
C ASP A 235 -19.20 -0.57 15.45
N THR A 236 -19.96 0.44 15.05
CA THR A 236 -21.04 0.98 15.88
C THR A 236 -21.98 -0.19 16.10
N THR A 237 -22.04 -0.63 17.35
CA THR A 237 -22.82 -1.79 17.80
C THR A 237 -24.31 -1.56 17.58
#